data_AF-A0A956JFE7-F1
#
_entry.id   AF-A0A956JFE7-F1
#
_cell.length_a   1.000
_cell.length_b   1.000
_cell.length_c   1.000
_cell.angle_alpha   90.00
_cell.angle_beta   90.00
_cell.angle_gamma   90.00
#
_symmetry.space_group_name_H-M   'P 1'
#
loop_
_entity.id
_entity.type
_entity.pdbx_description
1 polymer ?
#
loop_
_entity_poly.entity_id
_entity_poly.type
_entity_poly.pdbx_seq_one_letter_code
_entity_poly.pdbx_strand_id
1 'polypeptide(L)'
;MRLVCVADTHLFEDSLPPVPEGDVLIHAGDMLRTGRLPELDLVAQWLHRQPHRHKVVIAGNHDWCFVRTPGPARARLEQEAIYLEDSEVTIDGVRIWGSPWQPEFFSWAFNLPRGEALAAKWAR
;
A
#
# COMPACT_ATOMS: atom_id res chain seq x y z
N MET A 1 -5.66 16.65 11.87
CA MET A 1 -5.08 15.46 11.23
C MET A 1 -4.08 15.90 10.16
N ARG A 2 -2.82 15.51 10.30
CA ARG A 2 -1.76 15.68 9.32
C ARG A 2 -1.46 14.33 8.67
N LEU A 3 -1.66 14.29 7.36
CA LEU A 3 -1.34 13.14 6.51
C LEU A 3 0.09 13.27 6.01
N VAL A 4 0.85 12.19 6.08
CA VAL A 4 2.17 12.07 5.47
C VAL A 4 2.06 10.99 4.40
N CYS A 5 2.34 11.35 3.15
CA CYS A 5 2.10 10.47 2.00
C CYS A 5 3.41 10.13 1.31
N VAL A 6 3.61 8.84 1.04
CA VAL A 6 4.71 8.29 0.24
C VAL A 6 4.15 7.26 -0.74
N ALA A 7 4.91 6.95 -1.78
CA ALA A 7 4.57 5.95 -2.79
C ALA A 7 5.86 5.51 -3.49
N ASP A 8 5.82 4.39 -4.22
CA ASP A 8 6.87 3.97 -5.15
C ASP A 8 8.26 3.88 -4.48
N THR A 9 8.31 3.47 -3.21
CA THR A 9 9.56 3.41 -2.46
C THR A 9 10.46 2.29 -2.94
N HIS A 10 9.92 1.19 -3.47
CA HIS A 10 10.69 0.09 -4.05
C HIS A 10 11.88 -0.38 -3.18
N LEU A 11 11.68 -0.52 -1.86
CA LEU A 11 12.71 -0.86 -0.87
C LEU A 11 13.81 0.19 -0.64
N PHE A 12 13.59 1.42 -1.09
CA PHE A 12 14.47 2.57 -0.85
C PHE A 12 13.96 3.45 0.30
N GLU A 13 13.16 2.92 1.22
CA GLU A 13 12.57 3.71 2.30
C GLU A 13 13.63 4.32 3.22
N ASP A 14 14.73 3.60 3.47
CA ASP A 14 15.87 4.11 4.25
C ASP A 14 16.75 5.10 3.45
N SER A 15 16.52 5.26 2.15
CA SER A 15 17.17 6.29 1.31
C SER A 15 16.35 7.58 1.21
N LEU A 16 15.12 7.58 1.72
CA LEU A 16 14.31 8.79 1.80
C LEU A 16 14.90 9.76 2.83
N PRO A 17 14.66 11.08 2.67
CA PRO A 17 14.78 12.00 3.79
C PRO A 17 13.95 11.51 4.99
N PRO A 18 14.29 11.91 6.22
CA PRO A 18 13.50 11.55 7.39
C PRO A 18 12.02 11.81 7.15
N VAL A 19 11.19 10.76 7.26
CA VAL A 19 9.75 10.89 7.12
C VAL A 19 9.29 11.89 8.19
N PRO A 20 8.65 13.00 7.80
CA PRO A 20 8.20 13.97 8.79
C PRO A 20 7.22 13.29 9.73
N GLU A 21 7.10 13.78 10.97
CA GLU A 21 6.07 13.30 11.88
C GLU A 21 4.67 13.45 11.24
N GLY A 22 3.63 12.86 11.82
CA GLY A 22 2.28 12.98 11.30
C GLY A 22 1.29 12.16 12.10
N ASP A 23 0.00 12.38 11.88
CA ASP A 23 -1.04 11.59 12.55
C ASP A 23 -1.25 10.26 11.81
N VAL A 24 -1.22 10.32 10.47
CA VAL A 24 -1.42 9.15 9.58
C VAL A 24 -0.34 9.12 8.51
N LEU A 25 0.40 8.02 8.42
CA LEU A 25 1.26 7.70 7.27
C LEU A 25 0.45 6.95 6.23
N ILE A 26 0.54 7.35 4.97
CA ILE A 26 -0.10 6.69 3.83
C ILE A 26 0.99 6.25 2.85
N HIS A 27 1.04 4.95 2.55
CA HIS A 27 1.83 4.41 1.45
C HIS A 27 0.92 4.02 0.27
N ALA A 28 1.07 4.70 -0.86
CA ALA A 28 0.19 4.54 -2.02
C ALA A 28 0.63 3.45 -3.01
N GLY A 29 1.19 2.34 -2.51
CA GLY A 29 1.65 1.21 -3.33
C GLY A 29 3.08 1.30 -3.84
N ASP A 30 3.51 0.25 -4.53
CA ASP A 30 4.85 0.06 -5.11
C ASP A 30 5.98 0.11 -4.08
N MET A 31 5.77 -0.57 -2.96
CA MET A 31 6.75 -0.73 -1.90
C MET A 31 7.86 -1.72 -2.27
N LEU A 32 7.53 -2.73 -3.08
CA LEU A 32 8.40 -3.87 -3.37
C LEU A 32 9.12 -3.71 -4.71
N ARG A 33 10.10 -4.57 -4.97
CA ARG A 33 10.83 -4.60 -6.25
C ARG A 33 10.47 -5.82 -7.07
N THR A 34 10.58 -6.99 -6.45
CA THR A 34 10.24 -8.28 -7.06
C THR A 34 8.91 -8.83 -6.55
N GLY A 35 8.29 -8.17 -5.57
CA GLY A 35 6.94 -8.45 -5.11
C GLY A 35 6.84 -9.72 -4.27
N ARG A 36 7.88 -10.01 -3.47
CA ARG A 36 7.97 -11.24 -2.67
C ARG A 36 7.84 -10.94 -1.18
N LEU A 37 7.35 -11.93 -0.44
CA LEU A 37 7.13 -11.82 1.02
C LEU A 37 8.37 -11.37 1.82
N PRO A 38 9.61 -11.82 1.53
CA PRO A 38 10.79 -11.33 2.25
C PRO A 38 11.06 -9.82 2.05
N GLU A 39 10.70 -9.26 0.89
CA GLU A 39 10.77 -7.82 0.68
C GLU A 39 9.73 -7.09 1.54
N LEU A 40 8.52 -7.65 1.62
CA LEU A 40 7.45 -7.11 2.46
C LEU A 40 7.81 -7.15 3.96
N ASP A 41 8.59 -8.14 4.40
CA ASP A 41 9.09 -8.19 5.79
C ASP A 41 9.99 -6.98 6.12
N LEU A 42 10.77 -6.49 5.14
CA LEU A 42 11.59 -5.27 5.29
C LEU A 42 10.70 -4.01 5.38
N VAL A 43 9.67 -3.94 4.54
CA VAL A 43 8.70 -2.83 4.54
C VAL A 43 7.91 -2.80 5.84
N ALA A 44 7.47 -3.96 6.35
CA ALA A 44 6.79 -4.07 7.64
C ALA A 44 7.68 -3.55 8.78
N GLN A 45 8.97 -3.92 8.79
CA GLN A 45 9.94 -3.38 9.75
C GLN A 45 10.14 -1.87 9.59
N TRP A 46 10.11 -1.34 8.38
CA TRP A 46 10.20 0.11 8.17
C TRP A 46 8.94 0.84 8.68
N LEU A 47 7.74 0.31 8.40
CA LEU A 47 6.46 0.83 8.91
C LEU A 47 6.41 0.83 10.43
N HIS A 48 6.92 -0.23 11.06
CA HIS A 48 7.03 -0.36 12.51
C HIS A 48 7.79 0.82 13.14
N ARG A 49 8.90 1.22 12.53
CA ARG A 49 9.77 2.32 13.01
C ARG A 49 9.13 3.70 12.88
N GLN A 50 8.07 3.86 12.06
CA GLN A 50 7.49 5.18 11.86
C GLN A 50 6.64 5.61 13.08
N PRO A 51 6.76 6.87 13.53
CA PRO A 51 6.12 7.34 14.77
C PRO A 51 4.61 7.61 14.64
N HIS A 52 4.07 7.50 13.42
CA HIS A 52 2.69 7.80 13.10
C HIS A 52 1.72 6.88 13.86
N ARG A 53 0.70 7.47 14.48
CA ARG A 53 -0.34 6.76 15.24
C ARG A 53 -1.09 5.76 14.36
N HIS A 54 -1.36 6.14 13.11
CA HIS A 54 -1.98 5.28 12.12
C HIS A 54 -1.10 5.17 10.88
N LYS A 55 -1.11 4.00 10.25
CA LYS A 55 -0.46 3.73 8.97
C LYS A 55 -1.47 3.06 8.06
N VAL A 56 -1.61 3.56 6.83
CA VAL A 56 -2.52 3.04 5.82
C VAL A 56 -1.70 2.70 4.58
N VAL A 57 -1.93 1.52 4.02
CA VAL A 57 -1.14 1.01 2.90
C VAL A 57 -2.09 0.43 1.86
N ILE A 58 -1.83 0.72 0.59
CA ILE A 58 -2.33 -0.07 -0.54
C ILE A 58 -1.15 -0.75 -1.24
N ALA A 59 -1.45 -1.75 -2.06
CA ALA A 59 -0.47 -2.35 -2.96
C ALA A 59 -0.38 -1.57 -4.28
N GLY A 60 0.70 -1.76 -5.03
CA GLY A 60 0.86 -1.34 -6.42
C GLY A 60 1.23 -2.50 -7.35
N ASN A 61 1.62 -2.18 -8.59
CA ASN A 61 2.02 -3.15 -9.63
C ASN A 61 3.23 -4.01 -9.28
N HIS A 62 4.14 -3.51 -8.44
CA HIS A 62 5.32 -4.27 -8.01
C HIS A 62 5.03 -5.21 -6.83
N ASP A 63 3.88 -5.07 -6.18
CA ASP A 63 3.59 -5.74 -4.91
C ASP A 63 2.90 -7.11 -5.11
N TRP A 64 3.49 -7.96 -5.95
CA TRP A 64 2.90 -9.24 -6.40
C TRP A 64 2.43 -10.19 -5.29
N CYS A 65 3.02 -10.13 -4.10
CA CYS A 65 2.64 -11.01 -2.99
C CYS A 65 1.19 -10.80 -2.56
N PHE A 66 0.62 -9.61 -2.76
CA PHE A 66 -0.79 -9.34 -2.48
C PHE A 66 -1.73 -9.99 -3.49
N VAL A 67 -1.28 -10.23 -4.73
CA VAL A 67 -2.03 -10.99 -5.74
C VAL A 67 -1.81 -12.50 -5.58
N ARG A 68 -0.56 -12.94 -5.38
CA ARG A 68 -0.18 -14.37 -5.41
C ARG A 68 -0.46 -15.09 -4.08
N THR A 69 -0.27 -14.39 -2.97
CA THR A 69 -0.37 -14.93 -1.61
C THR A 69 -1.01 -13.91 -0.66
N PRO A 70 -2.26 -13.46 -0.92
CA PRO A 70 -2.89 -12.35 -0.19
C PRO A 70 -2.93 -12.55 1.32
N GLY A 71 -3.26 -13.75 1.80
CA GLY A 71 -3.31 -14.05 3.24
C GLY A 71 -1.94 -13.83 3.92
N PRO A 72 -0.87 -14.52 3.48
CA PRO A 72 0.47 -14.30 3.99
C PRO A 72 0.99 -12.85 3.86
N ALA A 73 0.63 -12.13 2.79
CA ALA A 73 1.03 -10.74 2.61
C ALA A 73 0.34 -9.82 3.62
N ARG A 74 -0.99 -9.94 3.77
CA ARG A 74 -1.78 -9.15 4.73
C ARG A 74 -1.36 -9.41 6.17
N ALA A 75 -1.07 -10.67 6.52
CA ALA A 75 -0.58 -11.04 7.85
C ALA A 75 0.73 -10.35 8.25
N ARG A 76 1.60 -9.97 7.30
CA ARG A 76 2.84 -9.23 7.57
C ARG A 76 2.62 -7.76 7.88
N LEU A 77 1.50 -7.20 7.43
CA LEU A 77 1.13 -5.82 7.69
C LEU A 77 0.17 -5.67 8.87
N GLU A 78 -0.48 -6.74 9.33
CA GLU A 78 -1.60 -6.69 10.30
C GLU A 78 -1.29 -5.89 11.58
N GLN A 79 -0.06 -5.96 12.09
CA GLN A 79 0.35 -5.23 13.30
C GLN A 79 0.96 -3.85 13.00
N GLU A 80 1.29 -3.58 11.73
CA GLU A 80 2.07 -2.40 11.34
C GLU A 80 1.24 -1.36 10.58
N ALA A 81 0.25 -1.79 9.80
CA ALA A 81 -0.56 -0.90 8.99
C ALA A 81 -1.94 -1.48 8.65
N ILE A 82 -2.87 -0.59 8.36
CA ILE A 82 -4.18 -0.91 7.82
C ILE A 82 -4.03 -1.07 6.31
N TYR A 83 -4.05 -2.30 5.82
CA TYR A 83 -4.03 -2.58 4.39
C TYR A 83 -5.42 -2.42 3.77
N LEU A 84 -5.53 -1.62 2.71
CA LEU A 84 -6.77 -1.41 1.96
C LEU A 84 -6.68 -2.02 0.56
N GLU A 85 -7.72 -2.76 0.17
CA GLU A 85 -7.91 -3.28 -1.18
C GLU A 85 -9.42 -3.29 -1.45
N ASP A 86 -9.87 -2.33 -2.26
CA ASP A 86 -11.30 -2.09 -2.54
C ASP A 86 -12.12 -1.91 -1.25
N SER A 87 -11.50 -1.30 -0.24
CA SER A 87 -12.04 -1.13 1.11
C SER A 87 -11.70 0.24 1.67
N GLU A 88 -12.35 0.58 2.79
CA GLU A 88 -12.12 1.84 3.50
C GLU A 88 -11.87 1.65 4.98
N VAL A 89 -11.29 2.69 5.58
CA VAL A 89 -11.18 2.87 7.04
C VAL A 89 -11.59 4.29 7.41
N THR A 90 -12.18 4.46 8.59
CA THR A 90 -12.42 5.80 9.16
C THR A 90 -11.43 6.06 10.29
N ILE A 91 -10.64 7.12 10.18
CA ILE A 91 -9.67 7.56 11.20
C ILE A 91 -10.03 8.99 11.59
N ASP A 92 -10.27 9.23 12.88
CA ASP A 92 -10.62 10.55 13.44
C ASP A 92 -11.73 11.28 12.65
N GLY A 93 -12.74 10.53 12.19
CA GLY A 93 -13.88 11.04 11.41
C GLY A 93 -13.63 11.23 9.91
N VAL A 94 -12.43 10.95 9.41
CA VAL A 94 -12.11 10.99 7.97
C VAL A 94 -12.13 9.58 7.38
N ARG A 95 -12.93 9.40 6.33
CA ARG A 95 -13.00 8.16 5.55
C ARG A 95 -11.85 8.14 4.52
N ILE A 96 -11.09 7.06 4.52
CA ILE A 96 -9.99 6.80 3.60
C ILE A 96 -10.32 5.51 2.84
N TRP A 97 -10.52 5.63 1.54
CA TRP A 97 -10.75 4.49 0.64
C TRP A 97 -9.47 4.19 -0.16
N GLY A 98 -9.16 2.91 -0.35
CA GLY A 98 -7.94 2.48 -1.02
C GLY A 98 -8.16 1.31 -1.97
N SER A 99 -7.53 1.37 -3.14
CA SER A 99 -7.57 0.32 -4.15
C SER A 99 -6.29 0.30 -4.98
N PRO A 100 -5.72 -0.89 -5.24
CA PRO A 100 -4.47 -1.05 -5.98
C PRO A 100 -4.65 -1.12 -7.51
N TRP A 101 -5.88 -1.18 -8.02
CA TRP A 101 -6.15 -1.45 -9.44
C TRP A 101 -5.69 -0.30 -10.34
N GLN A 102 -5.00 -0.66 -11.42
CA GLN A 102 -4.48 0.28 -12.40
C GLN A 102 -4.74 -0.18 -13.85
N PRO A 103 -4.70 0.74 -14.83
CA PRO A 103 -4.72 0.39 -16.23
C PRO A 103 -3.57 -0.54 -16.58
N GLU A 104 -3.87 -1.59 -17.35
CA GLU A 104 -2.87 -2.56 -17.78
C GLU A 104 -1.65 -1.88 -18.42
N PHE A 105 -0.50 -2.16 -17.81
CA PHE A 105 0.82 -1.82 -18.32
C PHE A 105 1.73 -3.02 -18.04
N PHE A 106 2.17 -3.70 -19.11
CA PHE A 106 2.78 -5.03 -19.04
C PHE A 106 1.92 -6.07 -18.27
N SER A 107 2.52 -7.20 -17.90
CA SER A 107 1.87 -8.22 -17.06
C SER A 107 2.29 -8.01 -15.60
N TRP A 108 1.89 -6.90 -14.99
CA TRP A 108 2.18 -6.56 -13.60
C TRP A 108 0.98 -6.80 -12.67
N ALA A 109 1.20 -6.69 -11.36
CA ALA A 109 0.13 -6.91 -10.37
C ALA A 109 -0.97 -5.85 -10.52
N PHE A 110 -2.21 -6.20 -10.16
CA PHE A 110 -3.36 -5.30 -10.14
C PHE A 110 -3.65 -4.56 -11.46
N ASN A 111 -3.25 -5.15 -12.60
CA ASN A 111 -3.59 -4.67 -13.92
C ASN A 111 -5.00 -5.13 -14.33
N LEU A 112 -5.78 -4.19 -14.89
CA LEU A 112 -6.96 -4.50 -15.68
C LEU A 112 -6.93 -3.70 -17.00
N PRO A 113 -7.42 -4.28 -18.11
CA PRO A 113 -7.58 -3.53 -19.35
C PRO A 113 -8.41 -2.26 -19.12
N ARG A 114 -8.05 -1.17 -19.78
CA ARG A 114 -8.88 0.03 -19.80
C ARG A 114 -10.27 -0.33 -20.34
N GLY A 115 -11.31 0.05 -19.62
CA GLY A 115 -12.70 -0.26 -19.98
C GLY A 115 -13.55 -0.59 -18.77
N GLU A 116 -14.62 -1.35 -19.01
CA GLU A 116 -15.67 -1.63 -18.03
C GLU A 116 -15.15 -2.30 -16.76
N ALA A 117 -14.24 -3.28 -16.87
CA ALA A 117 -13.71 -4.00 -15.73
C ALA A 117 -12.94 -3.09 -14.76
N LEU A 118 -12.04 -2.24 -15.29
CA LEU A 118 -11.31 -1.27 -14.48
C LEU A 118 -12.24 -0.17 -13.93
N ALA A 119 -13.16 0.32 -14.76
CA ALA A 119 -14.15 1.32 -14.33
C ALA A 119 -15.01 0.81 -13.15
N ALA A 120 -15.41 -0.47 -13.18
CA ALA A 120 -16.17 -1.09 -12.10
C ALA A 120 -15.39 -1.16 -10.77
N LYS A 121 -14.05 -1.28 -10.82
CA LYS A 121 -13.21 -1.21 -9.62
C LYS A 121 -13.18 0.19 -9.00
N TRP A 122 -13.20 1.23 -9.83
CA TRP A 122 -13.11 2.62 -9.39
C TRP A 122 -14.45 3.32 -9.14
N ALA A 123 -15.58 2.66 -9.41
CA ALA A 123 -16.91 3.25 -9.24
C ALA A 123 -17.39 3.31 -7.77
N ARG A 124 -16.48 3.27 -6.80
CA ARG A 124 -16.75 3.12 -5.36
C ARG A 124 -16.54 4.41 -4.59
#